data_AF-A0A336LG87-F1
#
_entry.id   AF-A0A336LG87-F1
#
_cell.length_a   1.000
_cell.length_b   1.000
_cell.length_c   1.000
_cell.angle_alpha   90.00
_cell.angle_beta   90.00
_cell.angle_gamma   90.00
#
_symmetry.space_group_name_H-M   'P 1'
#
loop_
_entity.id
_entity.type
_entity.pdbx_description
1 polymer ?
#
loop_
_entity_poly.entity_id
_entity_poly.type
_entity_poly.pdbx_seq_one_letter_code
_entity_poly.pdbx_strand_id
1 'polypeptide(L)'
;MENRHERNIPIFEVKMGLEDNQIVYMPTLDISSNEKSLLALIEDLIIDIYEMSDEIYKVLQSETQSRISLSSSEGSETYIHRLKTENEIENMKNDILVNTKQTCKEALDYFKMYHKYSYIWLDDKELFMEHFLKYGRALTEEEFENLDTPESTLKELKEISLEKFKNQIDYYYRLHDEISEIEQSHVFRDWLLVDMKSFKFGLLNQVNHWNNMFKQHLVIKVKDKLQELEDFIKNTNTVFELTPKLDRDDFTSLLKILEALTKIREQEIPIDCMFEPLKEIVNLLAEYNVEFDDKVHNQFAELPELWMRLKKSAIQTRQEIAPIQEHQVGLIQKRIQLFNLRLTIYRDTFKKLPIFRVPCPDAYKILDRARNELDKKQAQFKELVTSANLFELTKPEEKLLNLCDRELKLSKQIWDFVYAVESCIEDWKTTPWKKVNVEDLEQECKKFAKELRQLDKDIRGWESYIYVTDLLTNLLASLKAITSLQNPAMRDRHWTELMRTTQSFRRKI
;
A
#
# COMPACT_ATOMS: atom_id res chain seq x y z
N MET A 1 -72.01 -35.45 -6.99
CA MET A 1 -70.94 -34.44 -6.79
C MET A 1 -70.68 -34.28 -5.28
N GLU A 2 -70.27 -35.33 -4.56
CA GLU A 2 -70.14 -35.27 -3.08
C GLU A 2 -68.86 -35.89 -2.48
N ASN A 3 -67.91 -36.39 -3.28
CA ASN A 3 -66.68 -37.04 -2.75
C ASN A 3 -65.39 -36.19 -2.85
N ARG A 4 -65.47 -34.87 -3.09
CA ARG A 4 -64.26 -34.02 -3.32
C ARG A 4 -63.73 -33.28 -2.08
N HIS A 5 -64.37 -33.39 -0.91
CA HIS A 5 -64.04 -32.54 0.24
C HIS A 5 -63.13 -33.16 1.32
N GLU A 6 -62.72 -34.44 1.21
CA GLU A 6 -61.95 -35.10 2.29
C GLU A 6 -60.44 -35.25 2.05
N ARG A 7 -59.89 -34.75 0.93
CA ARG A 7 -58.43 -34.71 0.70
C ARG A 7 -58.02 -33.45 -0.07
N ASN A 8 -58.05 -32.29 0.59
CA ASN A 8 -57.34 -31.09 0.14
C ASN A 8 -55.83 -31.28 0.35
N ILE A 9 -55.24 -32.20 -0.41
CA ILE A 9 -53.79 -32.39 -0.47
C ILE A 9 -53.33 -31.73 -1.78
N PRO A 10 -52.37 -30.79 -1.74
CA PRO A 10 -51.82 -30.19 -2.93
C PRO A 10 -51.31 -31.27 -3.90
N ILE A 11 -51.58 -31.10 -5.19
CA ILE A 11 -51.32 -32.10 -6.24
C ILE A 11 -49.87 -32.01 -6.70
N PHE A 12 -49.31 -30.79 -6.76
CA PHE A 12 -47.94 -30.53 -7.20
C PHE A 12 -47.12 -29.87 -6.08
N GLU A 13 -45.85 -30.26 -5.97
CA GLU A 13 -44.87 -29.68 -5.04
C GLU A 13 -43.73 -29.03 -5.84
N VAL A 14 -43.40 -27.78 -5.50
CA VAL A 14 -42.25 -27.04 -6.03
C VAL A 14 -41.32 -26.72 -4.87
N LYS A 15 -40.05 -27.11 -4.98
CA LYS A 15 -39.04 -26.81 -3.96
C LYS A 15 -38.34 -25.50 -4.28
N MET A 16 -38.32 -24.59 -3.32
CA MET A 16 -37.56 -23.34 -3.39
C MET A 16 -36.23 -23.54 -2.65
N GLY A 17 -35.12 -23.28 -3.34
CA GLY A 17 -33.76 -23.36 -2.82
C GLY A 17 -32.96 -22.09 -3.11
N LEU A 18 -31.81 -21.98 -2.46
CA LEU A 18 -30.82 -20.93 -2.73
C LEU A 18 -29.53 -21.62 -3.19
N GLU A 19 -29.21 -21.49 -4.47
CA GLU A 19 -28.00 -22.04 -5.10
C GLU A 19 -27.25 -20.89 -5.80
N ASP A 20 -25.93 -20.83 -5.65
CA ASP A 20 -25.03 -19.85 -6.29
C ASP A 20 -25.56 -18.40 -6.27
N ASN A 21 -26.03 -17.96 -5.10
CA ASN A 21 -26.55 -16.60 -4.85
C ASN A 21 -27.85 -16.24 -5.61
N GLN A 22 -28.60 -17.24 -6.09
CA GLN A 22 -29.89 -17.06 -6.75
C GLN A 22 -30.97 -17.96 -6.13
N ILE A 23 -32.22 -17.48 -6.20
CA ILE A 23 -33.40 -18.26 -5.80
C ILE A 23 -33.74 -19.22 -6.95
N VAL A 24 -33.64 -20.52 -6.68
CA VAL A 24 -33.92 -21.57 -7.66
C VAL A 24 -35.21 -22.30 -7.27
N TYR A 25 -36.07 -22.55 -8.25
CA TYR A 25 -37.29 -23.34 -8.10
C TYR A 25 -37.13 -24.68 -8.82
N MET A 26 -37.45 -25.77 -8.15
CA MET A 26 -37.42 -27.12 -8.72
C MET A 26 -38.81 -27.78 -8.58
N PRO A 27 -39.58 -27.97 -9.67
CA PRO A 27 -39.37 -27.50 -11.05
C PRO A 27 -39.47 -25.97 -11.22
N THR A 28 -38.96 -25.43 -12.33
CA THR A 28 -38.88 -23.97 -12.52
C THR A 28 -40.27 -23.35 -12.72
N LEU A 29 -40.55 -22.25 -12.03
CA LEU A 29 -41.78 -21.46 -12.20
C LEU A 29 -41.68 -20.48 -13.39
N ASP A 30 -40.50 -20.35 -14.01
CA ASP A 30 -40.27 -19.48 -15.15
C ASP A 30 -40.96 -20.00 -16.42
N ILE A 31 -41.77 -19.12 -17.00
CA ILE A 31 -42.60 -19.37 -18.19
C ILE A 31 -41.75 -19.46 -19.48
N SER A 32 -40.49 -19.02 -19.43
CA SER A 32 -39.55 -18.96 -20.55
C SER A 32 -38.61 -20.17 -20.67
N SER A 33 -38.57 -21.05 -19.65
CA SER A 33 -37.63 -22.19 -19.61
C SER A 33 -38.33 -23.47 -20.10
N ASN A 34 -37.92 -23.97 -21.27
CA ASN A 34 -38.66 -25.02 -21.99
C ASN A 34 -38.47 -26.44 -21.46
N GLU A 35 -37.37 -26.77 -20.77
CA GLU A 35 -37.03 -28.19 -20.52
C GLU A 35 -37.33 -28.69 -19.09
N LYS A 36 -37.64 -27.81 -18.12
CA LYS A 36 -37.88 -28.19 -16.70
C LYS A 36 -38.93 -27.33 -15.98
N SER A 37 -39.82 -26.67 -16.71
CA SER A 37 -40.85 -25.83 -16.10
C SER A 37 -42.07 -26.64 -15.65
N LEU A 38 -42.74 -26.15 -14.60
CA LEU A 38 -44.02 -26.70 -14.16
C LEU A 38 -45.07 -26.65 -15.29
N LEU A 39 -44.98 -25.65 -16.17
CA LEU A 39 -45.83 -25.52 -17.35
C LEU A 39 -45.56 -26.61 -18.38
N ALA A 40 -44.30 -26.91 -18.69
CA ALA A 40 -43.94 -27.99 -19.59
C ALA A 40 -44.45 -29.34 -19.05
N LEU A 41 -44.29 -29.60 -17.75
CA LEU A 41 -44.82 -30.82 -17.12
C LEU A 41 -46.34 -30.95 -17.24
N ILE A 42 -47.08 -29.85 -17.08
CA ILE A 42 -48.54 -29.85 -17.23
C ILE A 42 -48.95 -29.96 -18.70
N GLU A 43 -48.20 -29.35 -19.63
CA GLU A 43 -48.39 -29.51 -21.07
C GLU A 43 -48.16 -30.97 -21.51
N ASP A 44 -47.09 -31.60 -21.04
CA ASP A 44 -46.76 -33.01 -21.30
C ASP A 44 -47.85 -33.94 -20.75
N LEU A 45 -48.31 -33.72 -19.51
CA LEU A 45 -49.43 -34.50 -18.94
C LEU A 45 -50.71 -34.36 -19.76
N ILE A 46 -50.99 -33.16 -20.29
CA ILE A 46 -52.14 -32.95 -21.17
C ILE A 46 -51.94 -33.71 -22.48
N ILE A 47 -50.74 -33.66 -23.07
CA ILE A 47 -50.39 -34.39 -24.30
C ILE A 47 -50.56 -35.90 -24.08
N ASP A 48 -50.03 -36.46 -23.00
CA ASP A 48 -50.17 -37.87 -22.64
C ASP A 48 -51.65 -38.29 -22.55
N ILE A 49 -52.51 -37.45 -21.96
CA ILE A 49 -53.96 -37.69 -21.90
C ILE A 49 -54.59 -37.73 -23.31
N TYR A 50 -54.16 -36.86 -24.22
CA TYR A 50 -54.59 -36.92 -25.62
C TYR A 50 -54.05 -38.17 -26.33
N GLU A 51 -52.82 -38.59 -26.08
CA GLU A 51 -52.24 -39.80 -26.68
C GLU A 51 -52.95 -41.07 -26.21
N MET A 52 -53.34 -41.15 -24.93
CA MET A 52 -54.18 -42.24 -24.42
C MET A 52 -55.50 -42.38 -25.19
N SER A 53 -56.04 -41.28 -25.71
CA SER A 53 -57.27 -41.31 -26.51
C SER A 53 -57.10 -41.86 -27.93
N ASP A 54 -55.86 -41.87 -28.43
CA ASP A 54 -55.53 -42.48 -29.73
C ASP A 54 -55.52 -44.01 -29.63
N GLU A 55 -55.13 -44.56 -28.48
CA GLU A 55 -55.13 -46.00 -28.23
C GLU A 55 -56.53 -46.59 -28.01
N ILE A 56 -57.57 -45.74 -27.90
CA ILE A 56 -58.96 -46.18 -27.74
C ILE A 56 -59.63 -46.29 -29.12
N TYR A 57 -59.69 -47.52 -29.63
CA TYR A 57 -60.41 -47.83 -30.86
C TYR A 57 -61.92 -47.77 -30.66
N LYS A 58 -62.60 -47.09 -31.59
CA LYS A 58 -64.06 -47.04 -31.66
C LYS A 58 -64.61 -48.42 -32.02
N VAL A 59 -65.44 -49.00 -31.15
CA VAL A 59 -66.20 -50.21 -31.47
C VAL A 59 -67.31 -49.83 -32.45
N LEU A 60 -67.18 -50.20 -33.72
CA LEU A 60 -68.27 -50.16 -34.69
C LEU A 60 -69.42 -51.05 -34.17
N GLN A 61 -70.47 -50.44 -33.61
CA GLN A 61 -71.74 -51.14 -33.47
C GLN A 61 -72.32 -51.27 -34.89
N SER A 62 -72.37 -52.51 -35.39
CA SER A 62 -73.06 -52.88 -36.63
C SER A 62 -74.57 -52.59 -36.47
N GLU A 63 -75.41 -52.41 -37.49
CA GLU A 63 -75.49 -53.13 -38.75
C GLU A 63 -76.62 -52.47 -39.56
N THR A 64 -76.35 -51.54 -40.49
CA THR A 64 -77.28 -51.17 -41.60
C THR A 64 -76.72 -50.08 -42.53
N GLN A 65 -75.46 -50.17 -42.94
CA GLN A 65 -74.99 -49.48 -44.17
C GLN A 65 -73.63 -50.00 -44.64
N SER A 66 -73.39 -51.30 -44.51
CA SER A 66 -72.34 -51.97 -45.28
C SER A 66 -72.86 -52.21 -46.70
N ARG A 67 -72.57 -51.27 -47.60
CA ARG A 67 -72.27 -51.47 -49.03
C ARG A 67 -72.50 -50.16 -49.77
N ILE A 68 -71.44 -49.36 -49.88
CA ILE A 68 -70.91 -48.78 -51.13
C ILE A 68 -69.48 -48.32 -50.79
N SER A 69 -68.51 -49.11 -51.26
CA SER A 69 -67.09 -48.79 -51.58
C SER A 69 -66.33 -47.84 -50.62
N LEU A 70 -65.40 -48.29 -49.76
CA LEU A 70 -64.09 -48.92 -50.05
C LEU A 70 -63.30 -48.22 -51.18
N SER A 71 -62.81 -47.01 -50.91
CA SER A 71 -61.60 -46.46 -51.55
C SER A 71 -60.99 -45.30 -50.75
N SER A 72 -60.60 -45.58 -49.51
CA SER A 72 -59.51 -44.86 -48.84
C SER A 72 -59.08 -45.69 -47.63
N SER A 73 -57.82 -46.08 -47.63
CA SER A 73 -57.09 -46.63 -46.50
C SER A 73 -56.91 -45.54 -45.45
N GLU A 74 -57.94 -45.30 -44.65
CA GLU A 74 -57.83 -44.55 -43.40
C GLU A 74 -58.29 -45.49 -42.28
N GLY A 75 -57.34 -45.80 -41.39
CA GLY A 75 -57.54 -46.66 -40.24
C GLY A 75 -58.69 -46.16 -39.37
N SER A 76 -59.31 -47.09 -38.66
CA SER A 76 -60.19 -46.89 -37.50
C SER A 76 -60.19 -45.46 -36.96
N GLU A 77 -61.30 -44.73 -37.10
CA GLU A 77 -61.51 -43.45 -36.40
C GLU A 77 -61.31 -43.66 -34.89
N THR A 78 -60.13 -43.36 -34.37
CA THR A 78 -59.85 -43.28 -32.94
C THR A 78 -60.52 -42.02 -32.38
N TYR A 79 -60.75 -41.98 -31.07
CA TYR A 79 -61.47 -40.86 -30.44
C TYR A 79 -60.73 -39.52 -30.55
N ILE A 80 -59.45 -39.53 -30.94
CA ILE A 80 -58.59 -38.36 -31.09
C ILE A 80 -59.13 -37.32 -32.08
N HIS A 81 -59.77 -37.74 -33.18
CA HIS A 81 -60.31 -36.79 -34.16
C HIS A 81 -61.49 -36.02 -33.57
N ARG A 82 -62.30 -36.62 -32.70
CA ARG A 82 -63.40 -35.94 -31.99
C ARG A 82 -62.85 -34.94 -30.98
N LEU A 83 -61.89 -35.36 -30.17
CA LEU A 83 -61.28 -34.54 -29.12
C LEU A 83 -60.58 -33.30 -29.68
N LYS A 84 -59.97 -33.40 -30.87
CA LYS A 84 -59.36 -32.26 -31.57
C LYS A 84 -60.37 -31.33 -32.26
N THR A 85 -61.60 -31.78 -32.50
CA THR A 85 -62.64 -30.98 -33.19
C THR A 85 -63.59 -30.30 -32.22
N GLU A 86 -63.57 -30.70 -30.95
CA GLU A 86 -64.50 -30.23 -29.93
C GLU A 86 -63.92 -29.02 -29.19
N ASN A 87 -64.41 -27.82 -29.57
CA ASN A 87 -63.94 -26.55 -29.01
C ASN A 87 -64.02 -26.49 -27.47
N GLU A 88 -64.95 -27.22 -26.84
CA GLU A 88 -65.07 -27.25 -25.37
C GLU A 88 -63.82 -27.83 -24.69
N ILE A 89 -63.20 -28.84 -25.30
CA ILE A 89 -62.01 -29.51 -24.74
C ILE A 89 -60.76 -28.65 -24.96
N GLU A 90 -60.66 -28.00 -26.12
CA GLU A 90 -59.60 -27.04 -26.39
C GLU A 90 -59.69 -25.81 -25.45
N ASN A 91 -60.91 -25.34 -25.16
CA ASN A 91 -61.15 -24.30 -24.16
C ASN A 91 -60.73 -24.76 -22.76
N MET A 92 -61.10 -25.98 -22.34
CA MET A 92 -60.68 -26.53 -21.04
C MET A 92 -59.15 -26.66 -20.93
N LYS A 93 -58.46 -27.08 -22.00
CA LYS A 93 -57.00 -27.11 -22.07
C LYS A 93 -56.43 -25.70 -21.87
N ASN A 94 -56.93 -24.73 -22.62
CA ASN A 94 -56.47 -23.34 -22.54
C ASN A 94 -56.71 -22.76 -21.13
N ASP A 95 -57.85 -23.05 -20.51
CA ASP A 95 -58.17 -22.61 -19.15
C ASP A 95 -57.19 -23.20 -18.12
N ILE A 96 -56.81 -24.47 -18.23
CA ILE A 96 -55.81 -25.10 -17.35
C ILE A 96 -54.45 -24.41 -17.51
N LEU A 97 -54.00 -24.18 -18.75
CA LEU A 97 -52.71 -23.54 -19.02
C LEU A 97 -52.68 -22.07 -18.56
N VAL A 98 -53.76 -21.32 -18.77
CA VAL A 98 -53.88 -19.92 -18.30
C VAL A 98 -53.88 -19.86 -16.78
N ASN A 99 -54.65 -20.73 -16.11
CA ASN A 99 -54.68 -20.80 -14.65
C ASN A 99 -53.31 -21.19 -14.08
N THR A 100 -52.62 -22.14 -14.69
CA THR A 100 -51.27 -22.55 -14.30
C THR A 100 -50.29 -21.39 -14.43
N LYS A 101 -50.31 -20.65 -15.56
CA LYS A 101 -49.48 -19.45 -15.77
C LYS A 101 -49.78 -18.37 -14.74
N GLN A 102 -51.05 -18.16 -14.40
CA GLN A 102 -51.44 -17.16 -13.41
C GLN A 102 -50.97 -17.55 -12.00
N THR A 103 -51.13 -18.81 -11.60
CA THR A 103 -50.64 -19.30 -10.30
C THR A 103 -49.11 -19.24 -10.21
N CYS A 104 -48.38 -19.54 -11.28
CA CYS A 104 -46.92 -19.37 -11.32
C CYS A 104 -46.51 -17.90 -11.12
N LYS A 105 -47.22 -16.95 -11.74
CA LYS A 105 -46.97 -15.51 -11.54
C LYS A 105 -47.28 -15.05 -10.12
N GLU A 106 -48.40 -15.50 -9.55
CA GLU A 106 -48.78 -15.21 -8.17
C GLU A 106 -47.74 -15.74 -7.17
N ALA A 107 -47.21 -16.94 -7.41
CA ALA A 107 -46.12 -17.49 -6.61
C ALA A 107 -44.84 -16.65 -6.74
N LEU A 108 -44.42 -16.30 -7.96
CA LEU A 108 -43.23 -15.45 -8.17
C LEU A 108 -43.39 -14.06 -7.54
N ASP A 109 -44.57 -13.44 -7.64
CA ASP A 109 -44.85 -12.14 -7.04
C ASP A 109 -44.83 -12.18 -5.51
N TYR A 110 -45.31 -13.28 -4.91
CA TYR A 110 -45.19 -13.50 -3.47
C TYR A 110 -43.73 -13.59 -3.03
N PHE A 111 -42.91 -14.35 -3.76
CA PHE A 111 -41.50 -14.53 -3.41
C PHE A 111 -40.63 -13.30 -3.64
N LYS A 112 -41.09 -12.30 -4.40
CA LYS A 112 -40.39 -11.01 -4.52
C LYS A 112 -40.18 -10.32 -3.17
N MET A 113 -41.07 -10.56 -2.20
CA MET A 113 -40.92 -10.02 -0.85
C MET A 113 -39.64 -10.50 -0.15
N TYR A 114 -39.09 -11.66 -0.53
CA TYR A 114 -37.84 -12.18 0.04
C TYR A 114 -36.59 -11.62 -0.63
N HIS A 115 -36.70 -10.91 -1.78
CA HIS A 115 -35.58 -10.17 -2.34
C HIS A 115 -35.06 -9.07 -1.40
N LYS A 116 -35.82 -8.64 -0.38
CA LYS A 116 -35.34 -7.75 0.66
C LYS A 116 -34.13 -8.31 1.43
N TYR A 117 -33.99 -9.64 1.48
CA TYR A 117 -32.86 -10.32 2.13
C TYR A 117 -31.67 -10.54 1.18
N SER A 118 -31.71 -10.03 -0.06
CA SER A 118 -30.70 -10.36 -1.07
C SER A 118 -29.28 -9.94 -0.69
N TYR A 119 -29.14 -8.87 0.10
CA TYR A 119 -27.84 -8.43 0.63
C TYR A 119 -27.12 -9.55 1.43
N ILE A 120 -27.87 -10.46 2.06
CA ILE A 120 -27.30 -11.54 2.88
C ILE A 120 -26.49 -12.53 2.02
N TRP A 121 -26.91 -12.77 0.76
CA TRP A 121 -26.24 -13.73 -0.13
C TRP A 121 -25.52 -13.09 -1.32
N LEU A 122 -25.81 -11.84 -1.66
CA LEU A 122 -25.13 -11.12 -2.74
C LEU A 122 -23.85 -10.42 -2.27
N ASP A 123 -23.78 -9.99 -1.01
CA ASP A 123 -22.63 -9.22 -0.51
C ASP A 123 -21.40 -10.12 -0.30
N ASP A 124 -20.24 -9.65 -0.78
CA ASP A 124 -18.95 -10.27 -0.49
C ASP A 124 -18.57 -10.02 0.98
N LYS A 125 -18.45 -11.12 1.72
CA LYS A 125 -18.21 -11.15 3.17
C LYS A 125 -16.86 -10.57 3.56
N GLU A 126 -15.83 -10.78 2.74
CA GLU A 126 -14.49 -10.29 3.03
C GLU A 126 -14.43 -8.78 2.85
N LEU A 127 -15.01 -8.29 1.75
CA LEU A 127 -15.13 -6.86 1.48
C LEU A 127 -16.00 -6.17 2.55
N PHE A 128 -17.12 -6.78 2.94
CA PHE A 128 -17.96 -6.23 4.01
C PHE A 128 -17.20 -6.11 5.33
N MET A 129 -16.41 -7.12 5.71
CA MET A 129 -15.61 -7.06 6.92
C MET A 129 -14.54 -5.99 6.84
N GLU A 130 -13.79 -5.87 5.72
CA GLU A 130 -12.80 -4.80 5.58
C GLU A 130 -13.43 -3.40 5.70
N HIS A 131 -14.60 -3.22 5.08
CA HIS A 131 -15.35 -1.97 5.17
C HIS A 131 -15.88 -1.73 6.60
N PHE A 132 -16.38 -2.78 7.25
CA PHE A 132 -16.79 -2.70 8.64
C PHE A 132 -15.59 -2.31 9.53
N LEU A 133 -14.41 -2.89 9.31
CA LEU A 133 -13.16 -2.56 9.98
C LEU A 133 -12.75 -1.10 9.81
N LYS A 134 -12.95 -0.53 8.62
CA LYS A 134 -12.60 0.86 8.30
C LYS A 134 -13.62 1.89 8.81
N TYR A 135 -14.91 1.58 8.77
CA TYR A 135 -15.97 2.58 8.98
C TYR A 135 -16.91 2.27 10.16
N GLY A 136 -16.85 1.07 10.73
CA GLY A 136 -17.64 0.61 11.87
C GLY A 136 -19.15 0.55 11.62
N ARG A 137 -19.57 0.47 10.35
CA ARG A 137 -20.96 0.28 9.89
C ARG A 137 -20.96 -0.41 8.52
N ALA A 138 -22.07 -1.06 8.19
CA ALA A 138 -22.37 -1.45 6.81
C ALA A 138 -22.48 -0.17 5.95
N LEU A 139 -21.76 -0.09 4.83
CA LEU A 139 -21.95 1.00 3.87
C LEU A 139 -23.18 0.69 3.02
N THR A 140 -23.98 1.72 2.74
CA THR A 140 -25.06 1.64 1.75
C THR A 140 -24.48 1.56 0.33
N GLU A 141 -25.18 0.95 -0.61
CA GLU A 141 -24.77 0.84 -2.03
C GLU A 141 -24.38 2.22 -2.63
N GLU A 142 -25.06 3.30 -2.23
CA GLU A 142 -24.73 4.68 -2.64
C GLU A 142 -23.41 5.21 -2.07
N GLU A 143 -22.96 4.72 -0.91
CA GLU A 143 -21.66 5.08 -0.32
C GLU A 143 -20.53 4.20 -0.89
N PHE A 144 -20.86 3.01 -1.41
CA PHE A 144 -19.94 2.12 -2.10
C PHE A 144 -19.48 2.71 -3.45
N GLU A 145 -20.41 3.29 -4.22
CA GLU A 145 -20.09 3.96 -5.49
C GLU A 145 -19.30 5.27 -5.31
N ASN A 146 -19.37 5.89 -4.12
CA ASN A 146 -18.71 7.15 -3.79
C ASN A 146 -17.36 6.99 -3.05
N LEU A 147 -16.82 5.78 -2.93
CA LEU A 147 -15.50 5.53 -2.32
C LEU A 147 -14.34 6.15 -3.12
N ASP A 148 -14.47 6.23 -4.45
CA ASP A 148 -13.45 6.76 -5.37
C ASP A 148 -13.54 8.29 -5.59
N THR A 149 -14.55 8.96 -5.04
CA THR A 149 -14.71 10.42 -5.19
C THR A 149 -14.07 11.17 -4.02
N PRO A 150 -13.38 12.31 -4.27
CA PRO A 150 -12.73 13.11 -3.24
C PRO A 150 -13.70 13.79 -2.24
N GLU A 151 -15.00 13.50 -2.32
CA GLU A 151 -16.07 14.01 -1.46
C GLU A 151 -16.50 13.01 -0.37
N SER A 152 -15.81 11.87 -0.21
CA SER A 152 -16.13 10.92 0.84
C SER A 152 -15.96 11.56 2.23
N THR A 153 -17.08 11.82 2.91
CA THR A 153 -17.14 12.36 4.28
C THR A 153 -16.94 11.28 5.34
N LEU A 154 -16.54 10.07 4.92
CA LEU A 154 -16.38 8.91 5.77
C LEU A 154 -15.11 9.03 6.61
N LYS A 155 -15.27 9.23 7.91
CA LYS A 155 -14.16 9.15 8.87
C LYS A 155 -13.77 7.69 9.06
N GLU A 156 -12.54 7.36 8.65
CA GLU A 156 -11.87 6.13 9.04
C GLU A 156 -11.79 6.05 10.57
N LEU A 157 -12.30 4.96 11.13
CA LEU A 157 -12.18 4.67 12.55
C LEU A 157 -10.84 3.97 12.79
N LYS A 158 -9.99 4.57 13.64
CA LYS A 158 -8.74 3.94 14.08
C LYS A 158 -8.98 2.61 14.80
N GLU A 159 -10.12 2.49 15.48
CA GLU A 159 -10.57 1.26 16.14
C GLU A 159 -12.10 1.23 16.21
N ILE A 160 -12.70 0.08 15.90
CA ILE A 160 -14.12 -0.16 16.12
C ILE A 160 -14.34 -0.52 17.59
N SER A 161 -15.32 0.14 18.22
CA SER A 161 -15.77 -0.21 19.57
C SER A 161 -16.39 -1.62 19.61
N LEU A 162 -16.11 -2.37 20.67
CA LEU A 162 -16.73 -3.67 20.96
C LEU A 162 -18.28 -3.61 20.91
N GLU A 163 -18.86 -2.48 21.30
CA GLU A 163 -20.32 -2.25 21.24
C GLU A 163 -20.87 -2.33 19.81
N LYS A 164 -20.09 -1.88 18.81
CA LYS A 164 -20.50 -1.95 17.41
C LYS A 164 -20.48 -3.38 16.89
N PHE A 165 -19.50 -4.18 17.32
CA PHE A 165 -19.50 -5.62 17.05
C PHE A 165 -20.70 -6.30 17.72
N LYS A 166 -20.99 -5.97 18.99
CA LYS A 166 -22.17 -6.48 19.69
C LYS A 166 -23.46 -6.19 18.94
N ASN A 167 -23.67 -4.94 18.55
CA ASN A 167 -24.87 -4.51 17.83
C ASN A 167 -25.05 -5.22 16.48
N GLN A 168 -23.96 -5.48 15.74
CA GLN A 168 -24.02 -6.22 14.48
C GLN A 168 -24.34 -7.70 14.71
N ILE A 169 -23.68 -8.34 15.69
CA ILE A 169 -23.96 -9.72 16.05
C ILE A 169 -25.43 -9.86 16.49
N ASP A 170 -25.91 -8.98 17.37
CA ASP A 170 -27.31 -8.95 17.83
C ASP A 170 -28.29 -8.72 16.67
N TYR A 171 -27.94 -7.88 15.70
CA TYR A 171 -28.75 -7.67 14.50
C TYR A 171 -28.91 -8.95 13.68
N TYR A 172 -27.82 -9.67 13.40
CA TYR A 172 -27.88 -10.95 12.68
C TYR A 172 -28.57 -12.05 13.51
N TYR A 173 -28.49 -12.02 14.84
CA TYR A 173 -29.32 -12.90 15.68
C TYR A 173 -30.82 -12.61 15.56
N ARG A 174 -31.23 -11.33 15.58
CA ARG A 174 -32.64 -10.96 15.36
C ARG A 174 -33.11 -11.36 13.97
N LEU A 175 -32.28 -11.14 12.94
CA LEU A 175 -32.57 -11.60 11.59
C LEU A 175 -32.72 -13.13 11.53
N HIS A 176 -31.85 -13.87 12.24
CA HIS A 176 -31.96 -15.33 12.32
C HIS A 176 -33.30 -15.75 12.93
N ASP A 177 -33.75 -15.09 14.00
CA ASP A 177 -35.04 -15.36 14.64
C ASP A 177 -36.22 -14.99 13.71
N GLU A 178 -36.18 -13.83 13.06
CA GLU A 178 -37.18 -13.42 12.06
C GLU A 178 -37.29 -14.43 10.91
N ILE A 179 -36.15 -14.93 10.40
CA ILE A 179 -36.12 -15.92 9.33
C ILE A 179 -36.61 -17.29 9.84
N SER A 180 -36.36 -17.62 11.11
CA SER A 180 -36.87 -18.82 11.75
C SER A 180 -38.39 -18.81 11.92
N GLU A 181 -39.03 -17.65 12.00
CA GLU A 181 -40.49 -17.52 12.04
C GLU A 181 -41.15 -17.64 10.65
N ILE A 182 -40.40 -17.57 9.55
CA ILE A 182 -40.94 -17.72 8.20
C ILE A 182 -41.58 -19.11 8.04
N GLU A 183 -42.77 -19.13 7.43
CA GLU A 183 -43.52 -20.34 7.10
C GLU A 183 -42.68 -21.31 6.26
N GLN A 184 -42.77 -22.61 6.55
CA GLN A 184 -41.95 -23.63 5.87
C GLN A 184 -42.53 -24.05 4.52
N SER A 185 -43.79 -23.72 4.25
CA SER A 185 -44.47 -24.08 3.01
C SER A 185 -45.71 -23.20 2.80
N HIS A 186 -45.98 -22.81 1.56
CA HIS A 186 -47.17 -22.03 1.21
C HIS A 186 -47.99 -22.76 0.13
N VAL A 187 -49.32 -22.83 0.31
CA VAL A 187 -50.24 -23.47 -0.64
C VAL A 187 -50.92 -22.41 -1.49
N PHE A 188 -50.81 -22.51 -2.81
CA PHE A 188 -51.48 -21.65 -3.76
C PHE A 188 -52.69 -22.37 -4.37
N ARG A 189 -53.86 -21.73 -4.28
CA ARG A 189 -55.13 -22.15 -4.90
C ARG A 189 -55.45 -23.65 -4.69
N ASP A 190 -55.10 -24.19 -3.52
CA ASP A 190 -55.34 -25.57 -3.05
C ASP A 190 -54.66 -26.71 -3.85
N TRP A 191 -53.97 -26.44 -4.96
CA TRP A 191 -53.36 -27.47 -5.81
C TRP A 191 -51.82 -27.41 -5.90
N LEU A 192 -51.20 -26.26 -5.64
CA LEU A 192 -49.74 -26.08 -5.72
C LEU A 192 -49.15 -25.81 -4.34
N LEU A 193 -48.26 -26.67 -3.86
CA LEU A 193 -47.46 -26.47 -2.66
C LEU A 193 -46.07 -25.99 -3.04
N VAL A 194 -45.61 -24.87 -2.46
CA VAL A 194 -44.21 -24.48 -2.55
C VAL A 194 -43.52 -24.77 -1.23
N ASP A 195 -42.56 -25.69 -1.23
CA ASP A 195 -41.73 -26.02 -0.07
C ASP A 195 -40.56 -25.03 0.05
N MET A 196 -40.56 -24.26 1.14
CA MET A 196 -39.55 -23.25 1.45
C MET A 196 -38.48 -23.75 2.42
N LYS A 197 -38.52 -25.02 2.85
CA LYS A 197 -37.54 -25.55 3.82
C LYS A 197 -36.10 -25.38 3.36
N SER A 198 -35.81 -25.67 2.09
CA SER A 198 -34.45 -25.59 1.56
C SER A 198 -33.96 -24.15 1.45
N PHE A 199 -34.80 -23.22 0.98
CA PHE A 199 -34.52 -21.79 0.96
C PHE A 199 -34.29 -21.23 2.37
N LYS A 200 -35.18 -21.53 3.32
CA LYS A 200 -35.06 -21.11 4.72
C LYS A 200 -33.76 -21.62 5.34
N PHE A 201 -33.42 -22.89 5.12
CA PHE A 201 -32.17 -23.47 5.61
C PHE A 201 -30.94 -22.77 4.99
N GLY A 202 -30.96 -22.51 3.67
CA GLY A 202 -29.90 -21.77 2.99
C GLY A 202 -29.71 -20.35 3.54
N LEU A 203 -30.81 -19.63 3.78
CA LEU A 203 -30.77 -18.28 4.33
C LEU A 203 -30.27 -18.25 5.78
N LEU A 204 -30.77 -19.17 6.63
CA LEU A 204 -30.29 -19.31 8.01
C LEU A 204 -28.80 -19.66 8.06
N ASN A 205 -28.33 -20.54 7.17
CA ASN A 205 -26.90 -20.87 7.09
C ASN A 205 -26.06 -19.65 6.72
N GLN A 206 -26.54 -18.82 5.78
CA GLN A 206 -25.82 -17.62 5.38
C GLN A 206 -25.76 -16.59 6.52
N VAL A 207 -26.86 -16.38 7.25
CA VAL A 207 -26.87 -15.53 8.46
C VAL A 207 -25.95 -16.08 9.55
N ASN A 208 -25.97 -17.39 9.78
CA ASN A 208 -25.05 -18.04 10.71
C ASN A 208 -23.59 -17.88 10.28
N HIS A 209 -23.32 -17.89 8.98
CA HIS A 209 -21.99 -17.64 8.46
C HIS A 209 -21.53 -16.20 8.73
N TRP A 210 -22.39 -15.19 8.51
CA TRP A 210 -22.11 -13.79 8.89
C TRP A 210 -21.81 -13.66 10.38
N ASN A 211 -22.67 -14.23 11.23
CA ASN A 211 -22.46 -14.28 12.68
C ASN A 211 -21.12 -14.92 13.07
N ASN A 212 -20.81 -16.07 12.48
CA ASN A 212 -19.56 -16.77 12.74
C ASN A 212 -18.34 -15.97 12.27
N MET A 213 -18.46 -15.22 11.19
CA MET A 213 -17.37 -14.41 10.68
C MET A 213 -16.98 -13.27 11.64
N PHE A 214 -17.95 -12.54 12.20
CA PHE A 214 -17.68 -11.54 13.25
C PHE A 214 -17.08 -12.16 14.51
N LYS A 215 -17.61 -13.31 14.94
CA LYS A 215 -17.08 -14.04 16.10
C LYS A 215 -15.65 -14.50 15.86
N GLN A 216 -15.36 -15.10 14.70
CA GLN A 216 -14.02 -15.57 14.34
C GLN A 216 -13.03 -14.43 14.26
N HIS A 217 -13.41 -13.29 13.69
CA HIS A 217 -12.55 -12.11 13.66
C HIS A 217 -12.17 -11.64 15.08
N LEU A 218 -13.12 -11.60 16.02
CA LEU A 218 -12.84 -11.26 17.42
C LEU A 218 -11.94 -12.30 18.09
N VAL A 219 -12.15 -13.59 17.83
CA VAL A 219 -11.30 -14.68 18.35
C VAL A 219 -9.87 -14.55 17.83
N ILE A 220 -9.70 -14.32 16.52
CA ILE A 220 -8.39 -14.12 15.88
C ILE A 220 -7.72 -12.88 16.45
N LYS A 221 -8.43 -11.76 16.57
CA LYS A 221 -7.91 -10.53 17.17
C LYS A 221 -7.35 -10.78 18.57
N VAL A 222 -8.05 -11.53 19.43
CA VAL A 222 -7.57 -11.86 20.77
C VAL A 222 -6.33 -12.77 20.70
N LYS A 223 -6.38 -13.84 19.89
CA LYS A 223 -5.28 -14.80 19.75
C LYS A 223 -4.00 -14.14 19.23
N ASP A 224 -4.09 -13.36 18.15
CA ASP A 224 -2.94 -12.68 17.53
C ASP A 224 -2.30 -11.69 18.51
N LYS A 225 -3.13 -10.94 19.22
CA LYS A 225 -2.69 -9.95 20.20
C LYS A 225 -1.97 -10.57 21.40
N LEU A 226 -2.46 -11.70 21.92
CA LEU A 226 -1.78 -12.44 22.98
C LEU A 226 -0.48 -13.09 22.46
N GLN A 227 -0.48 -13.60 21.22
CA GLN A 227 0.70 -14.20 20.59
C GLN A 227 1.80 -13.17 20.33
N GLU A 228 1.46 -11.99 19.82
CA GLU A 228 2.38 -10.85 19.64
C GLU A 228 3.08 -10.49 20.96
N LEU A 229 2.32 -10.46 22.07
CA LEU A 229 2.87 -10.19 23.39
C LEU A 229 3.79 -11.31 23.87
N GLU A 230 3.39 -12.57 23.69
CA GLU A 230 4.21 -13.73 24.06
C GLU A 230 5.54 -13.73 23.30
N ASP A 231 5.50 -13.48 22.00
CA ASP A 231 6.68 -13.42 21.13
C ASP A 231 7.55 -12.22 21.49
N PHE A 232 6.96 -11.07 21.80
CA PHE A 232 7.68 -9.90 22.32
C PHE A 232 8.42 -10.22 23.62
N ILE A 233 7.76 -10.89 24.58
CA ILE A 233 8.36 -11.30 25.85
C ILE A 233 9.51 -12.29 25.61
N LYS A 234 9.33 -13.30 24.75
CA LYS A 234 10.39 -14.27 24.41
C LYS A 234 11.60 -13.59 23.76
N ASN A 235 11.37 -12.77 22.74
CA ASN A 235 12.44 -12.05 22.03
C ASN A 235 13.19 -11.09 22.95
N THR A 236 12.51 -10.46 23.90
CA THR A 236 13.16 -9.53 24.82
C THR A 236 13.96 -10.26 25.90
N ASN A 237 13.45 -11.40 26.40
CA ASN A 237 14.19 -12.24 27.34
C ASN A 237 15.47 -12.82 26.71
N THR A 238 15.44 -13.27 25.45
CA THR A 238 16.66 -13.76 24.77
C THR A 238 17.71 -12.67 24.59
N VAL A 239 17.30 -11.40 24.43
CA VAL A 239 18.22 -10.26 24.42
C VAL A 239 18.81 -10.01 25.81
N PHE A 240 18.02 -10.16 26.88
CA PHE A 240 18.52 -10.02 28.26
C PHE A 240 19.43 -11.17 28.71
N GLU A 241 19.31 -12.37 28.12
CA GLU A 241 20.27 -13.45 28.32
C GLU A 241 21.70 -13.12 27.82
N LEU A 242 21.85 -12.09 27.00
CA LEU A 242 23.15 -11.58 26.55
C LEU A 242 23.81 -10.65 27.58
N THR A 243 23.06 -10.11 28.55
CA THR A 243 23.56 -9.20 29.59
C THR A 243 24.77 -9.74 30.37
N PRO A 244 24.79 -10.99 30.88
CA PRO A 244 25.92 -11.49 31.67
C PRO A 244 27.20 -11.78 30.86
N LYS A 245 27.14 -11.71 29.51
CA LYS A 245 28.29 -11.94 28.61
C LYS A 245 28.89 -10.64 28.07
N LEU A 246 28.40 -9.48 28.53
CA LEU A 246 28.89 -8.18 28.07
C LEU A 246 30.28 -7.90 28.62
N ASP A 247 31.28 -7.96 27.75
CA ASP A 247 32.56 -7.30 28.00
C ASP A 247 32.39 -5.78 27.89
N ARG A 248 33.26 -5.03 28.59
CA ARG A 248 33.19 -3.55 28.63
C ARG A 248 33.29 -2.90 27.25
N ASP A 249 33.83 -3.59 26.25
CA ASP A 249 34.06 -3.11 24.89
C ASP A 249 33.02 -3.60 23.86
N ASP A 250 32.05 -4.43 24.26
CA ASP A 250 31.02 -4.98 23.35
C ASP A 250 29.88 -4.00 23.07
N PHE A 251 30.19 -2.99 22.27
CA PHE A 251 29.30 -1.90 21.89
C PHE A 251 28.01 -2.38 21.19
N THR A 252 28.10 -3.37 20.30
CA THR A 252 26.94 -3.86 19.54
C THR A 252 25.90 -4.57 20.41
N SER A 253 26.37 -5.38 21.37
CA SER A 253 25.50 -6.09 22.32
C SER A 253 24.84 -5.11 23.30
N LEU A 254 25.57 -4.10 23.77
CA LEU A 254 25.03 -3.02 24.60
C LEU A 254 23.92 -2.25 23.88
N LEU A 255 24.10 -1.92 22.60
CA LEU A 255 23.07 -1.24 21.82
C LEU A 255 21.79 -2.05 21.67
N LYS A 256 21.88 -3.36 21.38
CA LYS A 256 20.70 -4.23 21.29
C LYS A 256 19.91 -4.27 22.59
N ILE A 257 20.61 -4.29 23.73
CA ILE A 257 19.98 -4.29 25.05
C ILE A 257 19.32 -2.93 25.34
N LEU A 258 19.99 -1.82 25.02
CA LEU A 258 19.41 -0.47 25.18
C LEU A 258 18.18 -0.26 24.28
N GLU A 259 18.21 -0.78 23.05
CA GLU A 259 17.06 -0.74 22.14
C GLU A 259 15.89 -1.55 22.71
N ALA A 260 16.14 -2.77 23.22
CA ALA A 260 15.13 -3.58 23.87
C ALA A 260 14.54 -2.90 25.12
N LEU A 261 15.38 -2.29 25.97
CA LEU A 261 14.92 -1.51 27.13
C LEU A 261 14.08 -0.30 26.73
N THR A 262 14.42 0.36 25.62
CA THR A 262 13.65 1.49 25.10
C THR A 262 12.29 1.03 24.59
N LYS A 263 12.25 -0.08 23.83
CA LYS A 263 11.00 -0.69 23.35
C LYS A 263 10.08 -1.11 24.50
N ILE A 264 10.60 -1.69 25.59
CA ILE A 264 9.80 -2.01 26.78
C ILE A 264 9.14 -0.74 27.34
N ARG A 265 9.90 0.35 27.47
CA ARG A 265 9.39 1.62 28.03
C ARG A 265 8.30 2.23 27.14
N GLU A 266 8.47 2.17 25.82
CA GLU A 266 7.47 2.67 24.86
C GLU A 266 6.20 1.82 24.84
N GLN A 267 6.35 0.50 24.98
CA GLN A 267 5.24 -0.45 24.93
C GLN A 267 4.59 -0.70 26.31
N GLU A 268 5.08 -0.08 27.39
CA GLU A 268 4.59 -0.34 28.74
C GLU A 268 3.12 0.01 28.94
N ILE A 269 2.76 1.25 28.60
CA ILE A 269 1.39 1.75 28.68
C ILE A 269 0.44 0.96 27.76
N PRO A 270 0.73 0.78 26.45
CA PRO A 270 -0.20 0.08 25.57
C PRO A 270 -0.40 -1.39 25.96
N ILE A 271 0.66 -2.12 26.39
CA ILE A 271 0.52 -3.51 26.85
C ILE A 271 -0.29 -3.58 28.15
N ASP A 272 -0.03 -2.71 29.13
CA ASP A 272 -0.77 -2.71 30.39
C ASP A 272 -2.26 -2.39 30.17
N CYS A 273 -2.58 -1.47 29.25
CA CYS A 273 -3.97 -1.10 28.92
C CYS A 273 -4.70 -2.10 28.01
N MET A 274 -3.99 -3.04 27.39
CA MET A 274 -4.54 -3.95 26.38
C MET A 274 -5.29 -5.15 26.98
N PHE A 275 -4.96 -5.57 28.19
CA PHE A 275 -5.59 -6.74 28.81
C PHE A 275 -7.08 -6.55 29.11
N GLU A 276 -7.49 -5.34 29.51
CA GLU A 276 -8.89 -5.08 29.88
C GLU A 276 -9.84 -5.14 28.68
N PRO A 277 -9.57 -4.45 27.55
CA PRO A 277 -10.38 -4.59 26.33
C PRO A 277 -10.44 -6.03 25.80
N LEU A 278 -9.34 -6.79 25.91
CA LEU A 278 -9.32 -8.18 25.48
C LEU A 278 -10.21 -9.07 26.36
N LYS A 279 -10.24 -8.84 27.68
CA LYS A 279 -11.17 -9.53 28.59
C LYS A 279 -12.62 -9.20 28.28
N GLU A 280 -12.93 -7.94 27.96
CA GLU A 280 -14.27 -7.54 27.54
C GLU A 280 -14.72 -8.29 26.28
N ILE A 281 -13.81 -8.45 25.30
CA ILE A 281 -14.08 -9.25 24.08
C ILE A 281 -14.34 -10.72 24.44
N VAL A 282 -13.55 -11.31 25.33
CA VAL A 282 -13.72 -12.70 25.77
C VAL A 282 -15.06 -12.89 26.50
N ASN A 283 -15.42 -11.98 27.40
CA ASN A 283 -16.69 -12.02 28.12
C ASN A 283 -17.88 -11.88 27.16
N LEU A 284 -17.79 -10.99 26.18
CA LEU A 284 -18.81 -10.83 25.15
C LEU A 284 -18.95 -12.10 24.30
N LEU A 285 -17.85 -12.72 23.89
CA LEU A 285 -17.89 -13.97 23.13
C LEU A 285 -18.45 -15.14 23.96
N ALA A 286 -18.21 -15.15 25.27
CA ALA A 286 -18.82 -16.10 26.19
C ALA A 286 -20.36 -15.94 26.26
N GLU A 287 -20.91 -14.72 26.19
CA GLU A 287 -22.36 -14.49 26.08
C GLU A 287 -22.96 -15.18 24.83
N TYR A 288 -22.18 -15.32 23.76
CA TYR A 288 -22.60 -15.97 22.51
C TYR A 288 -22.20 -17.45 22.41
N ASN A 289 -21.89 -18.11 23.54
CA ASN A 289 -21.44 -19.51 23.65
C ASN A 289 -20.19 -19.82 22.80
N VAL A 290 -19.30 -18.84 22.59
CA VAL A 290 -18.00 -19.08 21.95
C VAL A 290 -16.96 -19.29 23.05
N GLU A 291 -16.62 -20.54 23.29
CA GLU A 291 -15.58 -20.90 24.25
C GLU A 291 -14.19 -20.75 23.62
N PHE A 292 -13.26 -20.20 24.38
CA PHE A 292 -11.85 -20.15 24.01
C PHE A 292 -11.13 -21.40 24.50
N ASP A 293 -10.11 -21.83 23.76
CA ASP A 293 -9.24 -22.93 24.18
C ASP A 293 -8.59 -22.63 25.55
N ASP A 294 -8.30 -23.68 26.33
CA ASP A 294 -7.58 -23.57 27.62
C ASP A 294 -6.27 -22.77 27.50
N LYS A 295 -5.63 -22.80 26.31
CA LYS A 295 -4.42 -22.02 26.02
C LYS A 295 -4.60 -20.52 26.18
N VAL A 296 -5.73 -19.97 25.70
CA VAL A 296 -6.00 -18.53 25.77
C VAL A 296 -6.28 -18.13 27.21
N HIS A 297 -7.03 -18.96 27.95
CA HIS A 297 -7.26 -18.77 29.37
C HIS A 297 -5.96 -18.78 30.18
N ASN A 298 -5.05 -19.72 29.89
CA ASN A 298 -3.73 -19.76 30.51
C ASN A 298 -2.90 -18.53 30.14
N GLN A 299 -2.92 -18.07 28.89
CA GLN A 299 -2.23 -16.85 28.45
C GLN A 299 -2.72 -15.60 29.22
N PHE A 300 -4.01 -15.47 29.51
CA PHE A 300 -4.52 -14.36 30.33
C PHE A 300 -4.04 -14.39 31.78
N ALA A 301 -3.70 -15.56 32.33
CA ALA A 301 -3.13 -15.69 33.67
C ALA A 301 -1.59 -15.53 33.66
N GLU A 302 -0.91 -16.16 32.71
CA GLU A 302 0.55 -16.23 32.65
C GLU A 302 1.19 -14.97 32.06
N LEU A 303 0.64 -14.39 30.98
CA LEU A 303 1.27 -13.26 30.29
C LEU A 303 1.40 -12.01 31.17
N PRO A 304 0.42 -11.62 32.00
CA PRO A 304 0.60 -10.51 32.94
C PRO A 304 1.75 -10.74 33.93
N GLU A 305 1.90 -11.97 34.43
CA GLU A 305 3.00 -12.33 35.34
C GLU A 305 4.35 -12.31 34.64
N LEU A 306 4.42 -12.88 33.43
CA LEU A 306 5.63 -12.86 32.60
C LEU A 306 6.02 -11.44 32.19
N TRP A 307 5.05 -10.58 31.88
CA TRP A 307 5.24 -9.17 31.59
C TRP A 307 5.76 -8.41 32.81
N MET A 308 5.16 -8.63 33.99
CA MET A 308 5.66 -8.06 35.26
C MET A 308 7.09 -8.53 35.59
N ARG A 309 7.40 -9.81 35.34
CA ARG A 309 8.75 -10.35 35.50
C ARG A 309 9.72 -9.70 34.52
N LEU A 310 9.31 -9.50 33.27
CA LEU A 310 10.12 -8.83 32.25
C LEU A 310 10.39 -7.36 32.65
N LYS A 311 9.39 -6.62 33.14
CA LYS A 311 9.57 -5.26 33.67
C LYS A 311 10.59 -5.22 34.81
N LYS A 312 10.52 -6.16 35.76
CA LYS A 312 11.51 -6.28 36.84
C LYS A 312 12.91 -6.61 36.29
N SER A 313 13.01 -7.56 35.36
CA SER A 313 14.27 -7.91 34.71
C SER A 313 14.85 -6.71 33.95
N ALA A 314 14.03 -5.93 33.26
CA ALA A 314 14.46 -4.73 32.54
C ALA A 314 15.07 -3.68 33.49
N ILE A 315 14.48 -3.48 34.68
CA ILE A 315 15.02 -2.60 35.71
C ILE A 315 16.39 -3.12 36.20
N GLN A 316 16.49 -4.43 36.48
CA GLN A 316 17.74 -5.04 36.91
C GLN A 316 18.83 -4.94 35.84
N THR A 317 18.55 -5.35 34.60
CA THR A 317 19.45 -5.22 33.46
C THR A 317 19.89 -3.78 33.27
N ARG A 318 18.98 -2.80 33.42
CA ARG A 318 19.32 -1.37 33.34
C ARG A 318 20.32 -0.95 34.42
N GLN A 319 20.19 -1.46 35.65
CA GLN A 319 21.15 -1.19 36.72
C GLN A 319 22.50 -1.84 36.46
N GLU A 320 22.52 -3.06 35.91
CA GLU A 320 23.74 -3.80 35.57
C GLU A 320 24.52 -3.14 34.42
N ILE A 321 23.83 -2.67 33.38
CA ILE A 321 24.48 -2.01 32.23
C ILE A 321 24.80 -0.54 32.48
N ALA A 322 24.19 0.13 33.47
CA ALA A 322 24.42 1.54 33.76
C ALA A 322 25.91 1.93 33.86
N PRO A 323 26.78 1.22 34.62
CA PRO A 323 28.20 1.57 34.68
C PRO A 323 28.93 1.34 33.35
N ILE A 324 28.54 0.33 32.57
CA ILE A 324 29.11 0.05 31.24
C ILE A 324 28.69 1.14 30.25
N GLN A 325 27.43 1.55 30.29
CA GLN A 325 26.89 2.64 29.50
C GLN A 325 27.58 3.97 29.84
N GLU A 326 27.75 4.30 31.12
CA GLU A 326 28.45 5.52 31.56
C GLU A 326 29.91 5.51 31.10
N HIS A 327 30.58 4.35 31.17
CA HIS A 327 31.93 4.20 30.66
C HIS A 327 32.00 4.45 29.13
N GLN A 328 31.11 3.84 28.35
CA GLN A 328 31.04 4.01 26.90
C GLN A 328 30.69 5.46 26.51
N VAL A 329 29.73 6.08 27.19
CA VAL A 329 29.39 7.49 27.02
C VAL A 329 30.61 8.39 27.30
N GLY A 330 31.33 8.14 28.39
CA GLY A 330 32.56 8.87 28.72
C GLY A 330 33.66 8.70 27.68
N LEU A 331 33.82 7.49 27.11
CA LEU A 331 34.75 7.24 26.01
C LEU A 331 34.35 7.99 24.74
N ILE A 332 33.07 8.00 24.37
CA ILE A 332 32.56 8.73 23.21
C ILE A 332 32.78 10.24 23.41
N GLN A 333 32.45 10.79 24.58
CA GLN A 333 32.69 12.20 24.89
C GLN A 333 34.17 12.58 24.76
N LYS A 334 35.09 11.75 25.30
CA LYS A 334 36.54 11.95 25.15
C LYS A 334 36.97 11.89 23.67
N ARG A 335 36.41 10.96 22.88
CA ARG A 335 36.68 10.87 21.43
C ARG A 335 36.20 12.11 20.68
N ILE A 336 35.01 12.63 21.02
CA ILE A 336 34.46 13.87 20.45
C ILE A 336 35.37 15.06 20.78
N GLN A 337 35.79 15.20 22.05
CA GLN A 337 36.71 16.27 22.47
C GLN A 337 38.06 16.19 21.74
N LEU A 338 38.64 14.99 21.64
CA LEU A 338 39.89 14.76 20.92
C LEU A 338 39.76 15.06 19.43
N PHE A 339 38.61 14.70 18.83
CA PHE A 339 38.32 15.00 17.43
C PHE A 339 38.21 16.50 17.18
N ASN A 340 37.48 17.23 18.03
CA ASN A 340 37.38 18.70 17.95
C ASN A 340 38.76 19.36 18.06
N LEU A 341 39.61 18.93 19.01
CA LEU A 341 40.98 19.44 19.14
C LEU A 341 41.81 19.17 17.86
N ARG A 342 41.73 17.95 17.32
CA ARG A 342 42.40 17.60 16.07
C ARG A 342 41.90 18.43 14.89
N LEU A 343 40.60 18.76 14.83
CA LEU A 343 40.05 19.65 13.81
C LEU A 343 40.57 21.08 13.95
N THR A 344 40.70 21.61 15.17
CA THR A 344 41.30 22.94 15.39
C THR A 344 42.76 22.98 14.93
N ILE A 345 43.56 21.97 15.29
CA ILE A 345 44.96 21.86 14.84
C ILE A 345 45.02 21.75 13.31
N TYR A 346 44.17 20.91 12.72
CA TYR A 346 44.07 20.79 11.26
C TYR A 346 43.73 22.12 10.61
N ARG A 347 42.77 22.87 11.17
CA ARG A 347 42.39 24.21 10.68
C ARG A 347 43.57 25.17 10.65
N ASP A 348 44.39 25.19 11.71
CA ASP A 348 45.57 26.05 11.77
C ASP A 348 46.64 25.65 10.77
N THR A 349 46.81 24.35 10.49
CA THR A 349 47.70 23.88 9.42
C THR A 349 47.14 24.17 8.03
N PHE A 350 45.83 24.07 7.83
CA PHE A 350 45.15 24.32 6.57
C PHE A 350 45.34 25.77 6.11
N LYS A 351 45.18 26.74 7.02
CA LYS A 351 45.42 28.17 6.73
C LYS A 351 46.86 28.49 6.31
N LYS A 352 47.82 27.64 6.68
CA LYS A 352 49.25 27.81 6.35
C LYS A 352 49.64 27.07 5.06
N LEU A 353 48.70 26.43 4.37
CA LEU A 353 49.00 25.68 3.15
C LEU A 353 49.50 26.62 2.04
N PRO A 354 50.45 26.17 1.20
CA PRO A 354 50.98 26.96 0.09
C PRO A 354 49.92 27.40 -0.93
N ILE A 355 48.76 26.74 -1.01
CA ILE A 355 47.64 27.10 -1.92
C ILE A 355 47.09 28.52 -1.68
N PHE A 356 47.30 29.08 -0.49
CA PHE A 356 46.88 30.44 -0.15
C PHE A 356 47.95 31.50 -0.44
N ARG A 357 49.15 31.08 -0.89
CA ARG A 357 50.27 31.94 -1.20
C ARG A 357 50.69 31.81 -2.67
N VAL A 358 51.24 32.88 -3.23
CA VAL A 358 51.73 32.89 -4.62
C VAL A 358 53.23 33.23 -4.65
N PRO A 359 54.07 32.57 -5.47
CA PRO A 359 53.76 31.47 -6.40
C PRO A 359 53.67 30.09 -5.72
N CYS A 360 52.70 29.27 -6.14
CA CYS A 360 52.51 27.90 -5.67
C CYS A 360 52.73 26.90 -6.83
N PRO A 361 53.89 26.25 -6.92
CA PRO A 361 54.07 25.17 -7.88
C PRO A 361 53.23 23.94 -7.48
N ASP A 362 52.58 23.31 -8.45
CA ASP A 362 51.72 22.13 -8.28
C ASP A 362 50.52 22.31 -7.32
N ALA A 363 49.77 23.41 -7.45
CA ALA A 363 48.62 23.71 -6.59
C ALA A 363 47.58 22.56 -6.53
N TYR A 364 47.31 21.87 -7.64
CA TYR A 364 46.40 20.72 -7.68
C TYR A 364 46.83 19.56 -6.77
N LYS A 365 48.13 19.21 -6.74
CA LYS A 365 48.60 18.10 -5.87
C LYS A 365 48.38 18.40 -4.39
N ILE A 366 48.49 19.68 -4.01
CA ILE A 366 48.26 20.13 -2.63
C ILE A 366 46.76 20.15 -2.32
N LEU A 367 45.93 20.62 -3.27
CA LEU A 367 44.47 20.60 -3.15
C LEU A 367 43.93 19.17 -3.02
N ASP A 368 44.40 18.23 -3.83
CA ASP A 368 43.99 16.82 -3.78
C ASP A 368 44.39 16.16 -2.46
N ARG A 369 45.60 16.45 -1.96
CA ARG A 369 46.03 15.97 -0.65
C ARG A 369 45.16 16.53 0.47
N ALA A 370 44.88 17.83 0.46
CA ALA A 370 44.01 18.49 1.43
C ALA A 370 42.56 17.96 1.35
N ARG A 371 42.08 17.64 0.13
CA ARG A 371 40.77 17.01 -0.08
C ARG A 371 40.69 15.64 0.57
N ASN A 372 41.67 14.78 0.29
CA ASN A 372 41.72 13.43 0.87
C ASN A 372 41.78 13.46 2.40
N GLU A 373 42.56 14.37 2.99
CA GLU A 373 42.62 14.52 4.45
C GLU A 373 41.31 15.03 5.05
N LEU A 374 40.63 15.96 4.37
CA LEU A 374 39.32 16.46 4.78
C LEU A 374 38.24 15.36 4.68
N ASP A 375 38.23 14.57 3.61
CA ASP A 375 37.28 13.48 3.42
C ASP A 375 37.43 12.39 4.50
N LYS A 376 38.68 12.04 4.88
CA LYS A 376 38.94 11.15 6.03
C LYS A 376 38.38 11.71 7.34
N LYS A 377 38.51 13.01 7.58
CA LYS A 377 37.98 13.68 8.77
C LYS A 377 36.45 13.75 8.74
N GLN A 378 35.85 13.95 7.57
CA GLN A 378 34.40 13.90 7.38
C GLN A 378 33.83 12.51 7.65
N ALA A 379 34.53 11.44 7.22
CA ALA A 379 34.15 10.07 7.53
C ALA A 379 34.18 9.80 9.04
N GLN A 380 35.26 10.20 9.72
CA GLN A 380 35.38 10.11 11.19
C GLN A 380 34.28 10.90 11.91
N PHE A 381 33.93 12.10 11.41
CA PHE A 381 32.83 12.89 11.96
C PHE A 381 31.49 12.15 11.87
N LYS A 382 31.16 11.56 10.71
CA LYS A 382 29.91 10.80 10.52
C LYS A 382 29.81 9.62 11.49
N GLU A 383 30.89 8.87 11.67
CA GLU A 383 30.95 7.75 12.62
C GLU A 383 30.69 8.22 14.07
N LEU A 384 31.31 9.34 14.47
CA LEU A 384 31.11 9.93 15.79
C LEU A 384 29.70 10.50 15.98
N VAL A 385 29.09 11.06 14.93
CA VAL A 385 27.70 11.54 14.97
C VAL A 385 26.71 10.38 15.15
N THR A 386 26.88 9.29 14.40
CA THR A 386 26.06 8.08 14.57
C THR A 386 26.19 7.55 16.00
N SER A 387 27.41 7.48 16.51
CA SER A 387 27.68 7.06 17.89
C SER A 387 27.06 8.01 18.93
N ALA A 388 27.13 9.33 18.71
CA ALA A 388 26.55 10.33 19.61
C ALA A 388 25.02 10.29 19.61
N ASN A 389 24.39 10.10 18.45
CA ASN A 389 22.92 9.99 18.34
C ASN A 389 22.38 8.77 19.11
N LEU A 390 23.08 7.65 19.07
CA LEU A 390 22.67 6.41 19.76
C LEU A 390 22.60 6.57 21.30
N PHE A 391 23.34 7.51 21.87
CA PHE A 391 23.36 7.80 23.31
C PHE A 391 22.82 9.19 23.65
N GLU A 392 22.15 9.85 22.70
CA GLU A 392 21.59 11.21 22.87
C GLU A 392 22.63 12.24 23.35
N LEU A 393 23.90 12.06 22.97
CA LEU A 393 25.00 12.93 23.37
C LEU A 393 25.11 14.17 22.49
N THR A 394 25.78 15.20 23.02
CA THR A 394 26.08 16.42 22.28
C THR A 394 26.96 16.11 21.06
N LYS A 395 26.49 16.53 19.88
CA LYS A 395 27.16 16.23 18.61
C LYS A 395 28.52 16.96 18.51
N PRO A 396 29.50 16.41 17.77
CA PRO A 396 30.75 17.12 17.46
C PRO A 396 30.47 18.40 16.64
N GLU A 397 31.37 19.38 16.71
CA GLU A 397 31.15 20.68 16.06
C GLU A 397 31.45 20.62 14.54
N GLU A 398 30.41 20.74 13.71
CA GLU A 398 30.52 20.62 12.25
C GLU A 398 31.08 21.90 11.56
N LYS A 399 31.02 23.04 12.25
CA LYS A 399 31.30 24.36 11.65
C LYS A 399 32.67 24.44 11.00
N LEU A 400 33.72 23.91 11.67
CA LEU A 400 35.09 23.97 11.15
C LEU A 400 35.30 23.10 9.91
N LEU A 401 34.64 21.94 9.84
CA LEU A 401 34.69 21.06 8.68
C LEU A 401 34.05 21.71 7.46
N ASN A 402 32.84 22.28 7.63
CA ASN A 402 32.11 22.94 6.55
C ASN A 402 32.84 24.18 6.04
N LEU A 403 33.49 24.94 6.92
CA LEU A 403 34.35 26.06 6.52
C LEU A 403 35.56 25.59 5.69
N CYS A 404 36.26 24.53 6.10
CA CYS A 404 37.40 24.01 5.34
C CYS A 404 36.96 23.44 3.98
N ASP A 405 35.81 22.76 3.90
CA ASP A 405 35.25 22.24 2.65
C ASP A 405 34.91 23.37 1.67
N ARG A 406 34.28 24.44 2.17
CA ARG A 406 33.97 25.62 1.37
C ARG A 406 35.25 26.30 0.86
N GLU A 407 36.21 26.58 1.73
CA GLU A 407 37.46 27.24 1.34
C GLU A 407 38.29 26.39 0.36
N LEU A 408 38.27 25.06 0.49
CA LEU A 408 38.95 24.17 -0.44
C LEU A 408 38.30 24.19 -1.83
N LYS A 409 36.96 24.20 -1.91
CA LYS A 409 36.22 24.34 -3.17
C LYS A 409 36.52 25.68 -3.85
N LEU A 410 36.51 26.77 -3.08
CA LEU A 410 36.88 28.10 -3.56
C LEU A 410 38.34 28.17 -4.00
N SER A 411 39.25 27.52 -3.28
CA SER A 411 40.67 27.42 -3.64
C SER A 411 40.85 26.71 -4.98
N LYS A 412 40.11 25.62 -5.21
CA LYS A 412 40.11 24.95 -6.51
C LYS A 412 39.64 25.90 -7.62
N GLN A 413 38.50 26.57 -7.45
CA GLN A 413 37.96 27.49 -8.46
C GLN A 413 38.94 28.60 -8.85
N ILE A 414 39.62 29.23 -7.88
CA ILE A 414 40.59 30.28 -8.20
C ILE A 414 41.83 29.71 -8.89
N TRP A 415 42.32 28.55 -8.49
CA TRP A 415 43.48 27.91 -9.15
C TRP A 415 43.15 27.40 -10.55
N ASP A 416 41.95 26.85 -10.78
CA ASP A 416 41.45 26.52 -12.12
C ASP A 416 41.49 27.75 -13.03
N PHE A 417 41.07 28.90 -12.50
CA PHE A 417 41.09 30.19 -13.20
C PHE A 417 42.51 30.72 -13.44
N VAL A 418 43.41 30.62 -12.45
CA VAL A 418 44.84 30.98 -12.60
C VAL A 418 45.45 30.21 -13.76
N TYR A 419 45.30 28.88 -13.78
CA TYR A 419 45.87 28.04 -14.83
C TYR A 419 45.24 28.28 -16.20
N ALA A 420 43.94 28.56 -16.28
CA ALA A 420 43.30 28.93 -17.54
C ALA A 420 43.91 30.22 -18.13
N VAL A 421 44.06 31.26 -17.29
CA VAL A 421 44.66 32.54 -17.72
C VAL A 421 46.14 32.35 -18.10
N GLU A 422 46.92 31.63 -17.30
CA GLU A 422 48.33 31.37 -17.60
C GLU A 422 48.51 30.54 -18.89
N SER A 423 47.67 29.53 -19.12
CA SER A 423 47.68 28.74 -20.36
C SER A 423 47.36 29.60 -21.57
N CYS A 424 46.31 30.42 -21.51
CA CYS A 424 45.97 31.33 -22.62
C CYS A 424 47.09 32.34 -22.89
N ILE A 425 47.73 32.89 -21.85
CA ILE A 425 48.88 33.79 -22.01
C ILE A 425 50.04 33.07 -22.69
N GLU A 426 50.31 31.82 -22.31
CA GLU A 426 51.37 31.03 -22.94
C GLU A 426 51.06 30.72 -24.41
N ASP A 427 49.81 30.40 -24.74
CA ASP A 427 49.36 30.23 -26.12
C ASP A 427 49.53 31.53 -26.94
N TRP A 428 49.19 32.68 -26.36
CA TRP A 428 49.36 33.98 -27.01
C TRP A 428 50.83 34.32 -27.24
N LYS A 429 51.73 33.99 -26.31
CA LYS A 429 53.19 34.17 -26.49
C LYS A 429 53.77 33.30 -27.61
N THR A 430 53.14 32.16 -27.93
CA THR A 430 53.58 31.28 -29.02
C THR A 430 53.00 31.66 -30.40
N THR A 431 52.00 32.55 -30.42
CA THR A 431 51.34 32.97 -31.67
C THR A 431 52.26 33.87 -32.51
N PRO A 432 52.47 33.59 -33.81
CA PRO A 432 53.33 34.42 -34.67
C PRO A 432 52.84 35.87 -34.76
N TRP A 433 53.76 36.84 -34.73
CA TRP A 433 53.45 38.28 -34.65
C TRP A 433 52.44 38.77 -35.71
N LYS A 434 52.50 38.23 -36.93
CA LYS A 434 51.60 38.59 -38.04
C LYS A 434 50.16 38.09 -37.87
N LYS A 435 49.93 37.10 -36.99
CA LYS A 435 48.61 36.51 -36.70
C LYS A 435 48.02 36.97 -35.37
N VAL A 436 48.74 37.82 -34.62
CA VAL A 436 48.26 38.35 -33.34
C VAL A 436 47.19 39.41 -33.59
N ASN A 437 45.94 39.08 -33.27
CA ASN A 437 44.85 40.06 -33.25
C ASN A 437 44.72 40.67 -31.84
N VAL A 438 45.17 41.91 -31.68
CA VAL A 438 45.19 42.58 -30.37
C VAL A 438 43.79 42.90 -29.85
N GLU A 439 42.81 43.13 -30.73
CA GLU A 439 41.42 43.39 -30.32
C GLU A 439 40.79 42.15 -29.67
N ASP A 440 41.00 40.97 -30.26
CA ASP A 440 40.52 39.69 -29.72
C ASP A 440 41.19 39.39 -28.36
N LEU A 441 42.50 39.61 -28.25
CA LEU A 441 43.23 39.44 -26.99
C LEU A 441 42.72 40.39 -25.88
N GLU A 442 42.41 41.63 -26.23
CA GLU A 442 41.85 42.60 -25.28
C GLU A 442 40.44 42.19 -24.84
N GLN A 443 39.61 41.68 -25.76
CA GLN A 443 38.28 41.15 -25.45
C GLN A 443 38.36 39.95 -24.51
N GLU A 444 39.25 38.98 -24.75
CA GLU A 444 39.43 37.82 -23.87
C GLU A 444 39.98 38.23 -22.48
N CYS A 445 40.90 39.18 -22.40
CA CYS A 445 41.34 39.73 -21.10
C CYS A 445 40.19 40.39 -20.32
N LYS A 446 39.33 41.17 -21.00
CA LYS A 446 38.13 41.78 -20.39
C LYS A 446 37.11 40.73 -19.95
N LYS A 447 36.98 39.64 -20.71
CA LYS A 447 36.14 38.49 -20.36
C LYS A 447 36.66 37.78 -19.12
N PHE A 448 37.95 37.45 -19.06
CA PHE A 448 38.58 36.91 -17.84
C PHE A 448 38.39 37.85 -16.64
N ALA A 449 38.60 39.16 -16.79
CA ALA A 449 38.36 40.12 -15.71
C ALA A 449 36.89 40.22 -15.27
N LYS A 450 35.93 39.89 -16.16
CA LYS A 450 34.50 39.81 -15.82
C LYS A 450 34.18 38.52 -15.07
N GLU A 451 34.70 37.39 -15.54
CA GLU A 451 34.53 36.06 -14.93
C GLU A 451 35.18 36.01 -13.53
N LEU A 452 36.40 36.55 -13.39
CA LEU A 452 37.09 36.66 -12.09
C LEU A 452 36.25 37.43 -11.06
N ARG A 453 35.55 38.49 -11.48
CA ARG A 453 34.66 39.29 -10.60
C ARG A 453 33.38 38.57 -10.18
N GLN A 454 32.95 37.56 -10.95
CA GLN A 454 31.77 36.75 -10.66
C GLN A 454 32.05 35.64 -9.64
N LEU A 455 33.32 35.31 -9.39
CA LEU A 455 33.70 34.40 -8.33
C LEU A 455 33.32 34.95 -6.94
N ASP A 456 33.24 34.04 -5.95
CA ASP A 456 32.81 34.35 -4.58
C ASP A 456 33.60 35.54 -3.99
N LYS A 457 32.92 36.44 -3.28
CA LYS A 457 33.56 37.63 -2.70
C LYS A 457 34.61 37.28 -1.65
N ASP A 458 34.47 36.13 -1.00
CA ASP A 458 35.35 35.67 0.07
C ASP A 458 36.79 35.40 -0.41
N ILE A 459 36.99 35.13 -1.71
CA ILE A 459 38.33 34.86 -2.28
C ILE A 459 39.09 36.14 -2.66
N ARG A 460 38.43 37.31 -2.68
CA ARG A 460 39.03 38.57 -3.17
C ARG A 460 40.22 39.04 -2.34
N GLY A 461 40.26 38.64 -1.07
CA GLY A 461 41.37 38.94 -0.17
C GLY A 461 42.53 37.94 -0.26
N TRP A 462 42.43 36.91 -1.09
CA TRP A 462 43.46 35.88 -1.21
C TRP A 462 44.56 36.30 -2.19
N GLU A 463 45.81 35.91 -1.90
CA GLU A 463 46.95 36.26 -2.74
C GLU A 463 46.81 35.74 -4.18
N SER A 464 46.16 34.59 -4.39
CA SER A 464 45.87 34.03 -5.73
C SER A 464 44.93 34.90 -6.56
N TYR A 465 43.93 35.52 -5.93
CA TYR A 465 43.02 36.44 -6.62
C TYR A 465 43.73 37.74 -7.01
N ILE A 466 44.54 38.28 -6.10
CA ILE A 466 45.33 39.49 -6.34
C ILE A 466 46.32 39.24 -7.48
N TYR A 467 47.03 38.11 -7.45
CA TYR A 467 47.97 37.71 -8.49
C TYR A 467 47.34 37.67 -9.89
N VAL A 468 46.20 37.00 -10.07
CA VAL A 468 45.55 36.95 -11.40
C VAL A 468 45.02 38.32 -11.82
N THR A 469 44.54 39.12 -10.87
CA THR A 469 44.09 40.49 -11.14
C THR A 469 45.25 41.35 -11.65
N ASP A 470 46.41 41.27 -11.00
CA ASP A 470 47.62 41.99 -11.40
C ASP A 470 48.15 41.48 -12.74
N LEU A 471 48.14 40.17 -12.96
CA LEU A 471 48.52 39.54 -14.22
C LEU A 471 47.67 40.06 -15.39
N LEU A 472 46.34 40.06 -15.24
CA LEU A 472 45.40 40.57 -16.26
C LEU A 472 45.56 42.09 -16.47
N THR A 473 45.77 42.86 -15.40
CA THR A 473 45.94 44.32 -15.49
C THR A 473 47.24 44.68 -16.22
N ASN A 474 48.34 44.00 -15.88
CA ASN A 474 49.63 44.18 -16.55
C ASN A 474 49.56 43.74 -18.02
N LEU A 475 48.82 42.68 -18.32
CA LEU A 475 48.62 42.20 -19.69
C LEU A 475 47.81 43.20 -20.52
N LEU A 476 46.70 43.73 -19.99
CA LEU A 476 45.92 44.79 -20.66
C LEU A 476 46.74 46.06 -20.91
N ALA A 477 47.59 46.46 -19.96
CA ALA A 477 48.52 47.57 -20.16
C ALA A 477 49.54 47.27 -21.27
N SER A 478 50.06 46.05 -21.31
CA SER A 478 51.00 45.59 -22.33
C SER A 478 50.38 45.51 -23.72
N LEU A 479 49.12 45.08 -23.85
CA LEU A 479 48.40 45.00 -25.13
C LEU A 479 48.28 46.37 -25.80
N LYS A 480 48.05 47.46 -25.06
CA LYS A 480 48.04 48.83 -25.60
C LYS A 480 49.39 49.23 -26.23
N ALA A 481 50.48 48.80 -25.62
CA ALA A 481 51.82 48.99 -26.17
C ALA A 481 51.99 48.15 -27.45
N ILE A 482 51.52 46.90 -27.47
CA ILE A 482 51.57 46.02 -28.64
C ILE A 482 50.77 46.60 -29.82
N THR A 483 49.56 47.16 -29.60
CA THR A 483 48.79 47.86 -30.65
C THR A 483 49.59 48.98 -31.29
N SER A 484 50.30 49.78 -30.47
CA SER A 484 51.14 50.87 -30.96
C SER A 484 52.33 50.36 -31.79
N LEU A 485 52.86 49.19 -31.44
CA LEU A 485 53.98 48.54 -32.15
C LEU A 485 53.56 47.82 -33.45
N GLN A 486 52.28 47.47 -33.60
CA GLN A 486 51.73 46.91 -34.84
C GLN A 486 51.39 47.97 -35.89
N ASN A 487 51.51 49.27 -35.57
CA ASN A 487 51.22 50.34 -36.50
C ASN A 487 52.09 50.22 -37.78
N PRO A 488 51.51 50.27 -39.00
CA PRO A 488 52.26 50.14 -40.27
C PRO A 488 53.33 51.22 -40.48
N ALA A 489 53.31 52.31 -39.69
CA ALA A 489 54.39 53.31 -39.66
C ALA A 489 55.69 52.82 -38.99
N MET A 490 55.67 51.67 -38.30
CA MET A 490 56.83 51.05 -37.66
C MET A 490 57.79 50.46 -38.71
N ARG A 491 59.05 50.88 -38.67
CA ARG A 491 60.14 50.43 -39.56
C ARG A 491 61.26 49.80 -38.74
N ASP A 492 62.14 49.01 -39.36
CA ASP A 492 63.21 48.26 -38.67
C ASP A 492 64.13 49.12 -37.79
N ARG A 493 64.32 50.40 -38.13
CA ARG A 493 65.05 51.37 -37.27
C ARG A 493 64.40 51.56 -35.90
N HIS A 494 63.06 51.60 -35.82
CA HIS A 494 62.34 51.77 -34.57
C HIS A 494 62.42 50.49 -33.71
N TRP A 495 62.47 49.31 -34.34
CA TRP A 495 62.71 48.04 -33.66
C TRP A 495 64.12 47.95 -33.07
N THR A 496 65.11 48.45 -33.82
CA THR A 496 66.51 48.51 -33.36
C THR A 496 66.65 49.44 -32.15
N GLU A 497 65.95 50.57 -32.17
CA GLU A 497 65.89 51.50 -31.04
C GLU A 497 65.20 50.88 -29.83
N LEU A 498 64.04 50.23 -30.02
CA LEU A 498 63.32 49.55 -28.93
C LEU A 498 64.14 48.43 -28.28
N MET A 499 64.85 47.62 -29.08
CA MET A 499 65.75 46.58 -28.57
C MET A 499 66.92 47.19 -27.77
N ARG A 500 67.44 48.35 -28.18
CA ARG A 500 68.49 49.06 -27.44
C ARG A 500 68.00 49.60 -26.10
N THR A 501 66.77 50.13 -26.05
CA THR A 501 66.21 50.74 -24.82
C THR A 501 65.68 49.72 -23.83
N THR A 502 65.09 48.61 -24.31
CA THR A 502 64.53 47.55 -23.45
C THR A 502 65.53 46.46 -23.05
N GLN A 503 66.77 46.51 -23.56
CA GLN A 503 67.83 45.53 -23.30
C GLN A 503 67.40 44.06 -23.50
N SER A 504 66.41 43.79 -24.37
CA SER A 504 65.86 42.45 -24.58
C SER A 504 66.20 41.93 -25.98
N PHE A 505 66.67 40.67 -26.05
CA PHE A 505 67.06 39.99 -27.29
C PHE A 505 66.03 38.92 -27.65
N ARG A 506 65.56 38.96 -28.91
CA ARG A 506 64.87 37.94 -29.74
C ARG A 506 63.52 38.40 -30.28
N ARG A 507 63.56 38.91 -31.52
CA ARG A 507 62.41 38.88 -32.44
C ARG A 507 62.18 37.42 -32.84
N LYS A 508 61.12 36.77 -32.34
CA LYS A 508 60.55 35.61 -33.04
C LYS A 508 59.65 36.19 -34.14
N ILE A 509 60.09 36.06 -35.39
CA ILE A 509 59.30 36.43 -36.58
C ILE A 509 58.17 35.43 -36.75
#